data_AF-A0A2G1WIC1-F1
#
_entry.id   AF-A0A2G1WIC1-F1
#
_cell.length_a   1.000
_cell.length_b   1.000
_cell.length_c   1.000
_cell.angle_alpha   90.00
_cell.angle_beta   90.00
_cell.angle_gamma   90.00
#
_symmetry.space_group_name_H-M   'P 1'
#
loop_
_entity.id
_entity.type
_entity.pdbx_description
1 polymer ?
#
loop_
_entity_poly.entity_id
_entity_poly.type
_entity_poly.pdbx_seq_one_letter_code
_entity_poly.pdbx_strand_id
1 'polypeptide(L)'
;MEYAFLGGPDAGVTLRLDYRTFAYAGKFVVGAPGKAVLRTADGSPAVPDWVPEEPLPPTVDADEFDEDVAAAVSFSPDRTDPDCCRLRYVTVHVARRGEGLGPRLIDRTVSRLATDGYDRVRIAVNNPFAYAALSKSGFAYTGERTGIAELELERPAAEPAPGSDVGDERYRAGLRAFRDGDRDLDPVEREFIAARL
;
A
#
# COMPACT_ATOMS: atom_id res chain seq x y z
N MET A 1 -10.18 -14.03 -3.90
CA MET A 1 -9.50 -12.75 -4.18
C MET A 1 -8.69 -12.85 -5.45
N GLU A 2 -9.04 -12.04 -6.43
CA GLU A 2 -8.43 -11.91 -7.75
C GLU A 2 -7.73 -10.56 -7.86
N TYR A 3 -6.60 -10.52 -8.57
CA TYR A 3 -5.92 -9.28 -8.90
C TYR A 3 -6.52 -8.67 -10.15
N ALA A 4 -6.91 -7.40 -10.08
CA ALA A 4 -7.38 -6.63 -11.23
C ALA A 4 -6.55 -5.36 -11.40
N PHE A 5 -5.96 -5.19 -12.59
CA PHE A 5 -5.35 -3.93 -13.01
C PHE A 5 -6.44 -3.07 -13.64
N LEU A 6 -6.79 -1.97 -12.99
CA LEU A 6 -7.92 -1.14 -13.41
C LEU A 6 -7.49 -0.12 -14.48
N GLY A 7 -6.25 0.36 -14.41
CA GLY A 7 -5.66 1.21 -15.43
C GLY A 7 -4.32 1.81 -15.01
N GLY A 8 -3.53 2.20 -16.01
CA GLY A 8 -2.27 2.92 -15.80
C GLY A 8 -2.50 4.39 -15.43
N PRO A 9 -1.41 5.15 -15.22
CA PRO A 9 -1.47 6.60 -15.05
C PRO A 9 -2.20 7.27 -16.22
N ASP A 10 -2.95 8.32 -15.92
CA ASP A 10 -3.74 9.14 -16.85
C ASP A 10 -4.88 8.40 -17.59
N ALA A 11 -5.18 7.17 -17.21
CA ALA A 11 -6.32 6.40 -17.75
C ALA A 11 -7.69 6.90 -17.26
N GLY A 12 -7.73 7.85 -16.32
CA GLY A 12 -8.98 8.44 -15.80
C GLY A 12 -9.77 7.53 -14.86
N VAL A 13 -9.22 6.37 -14.48
CA VAL A 13 -9.89 5.38 -13.63
C VAL A 13 -10.08 5.93 -12.22
N THR A 14 -11.28 5.77 -11.67
CA THR A 14 -11.61 6.10 -10.28
C THR A 14 -12.11 4.87 -9.55
N LEU A 15 -11.91 4.83 -8.22
CA LEU A 15 -12.40 3.78 -7.36
C LEU A 15 -13.01 4.42 -6.10
N ARG A 16 -14.26 4.09 -5.80
CA ARG A 16 -15.02 4.60 -4.66
C ARG A 16 -14.95 3.57 -3.53
N LEU A 17 -13.95 3.74 -2.68
CA LEU A 17 -13.81 2.96 -1.47
C LEU A 17 -14.60 3.59 -0.32
N ASP A 18 -15.22 2.76 0.52
CA ASP A 18 -15.82 3.22 1.78
C ASP A 18 -14.71 3.73 2.72
N TYR A 19 -14.77 5.02 3.08
CA TYR A 19 -13.77 5.67 3.93
C TYR A 19 -13.75 5.13 5.37
N ARG A 20 -14.83 4.46 5.80
CA ARG A 20 -14.92 3.81 7.11
C ARG A 20 -14.12 2.51 7.15
N THR A 21 -13.92 1.86 6.00
CA THR A 21 -13.21 0.57 5.89
C THR A 21 -11.82 0.68 5.29
N PHE A 22 -11.57 1.72 4.49
CA PHE A 22 -10.29 1.91 3.81
C PHE A 22 -9.62 3.23 4.21
N ALA A 23 -8.39 3.12 4.69
CA ALA A 23 -7.52 4.29 4.79
C ALA A 23 -7.29 4.87 3.38
N TYR A 24 -7.17 6.20 3.30
CA TYR A 24 -6.93 6.93 2.05
C TYR A 24 -8.03 6.79 0.98
N ALA A 25 -9.24 6.35 1.32
CA ALA A 25 -10.33 6.15 0.35
C ALA A 25 -10.52 7.34 -0.61
N GLY A 26 -10.54 8.57 -0.08
CA GLY A 26 -10.67 9.80 -0.89
C GLY A 26 -9.50 10.09 -1.85
N LYS A 27 -8.41 9.32 -1.81
CA LYS A 27 -7.32 9.40 -2.80
C LYS A 27 -7.55 8.50 -4.01
N PHE A 28 -8.41 7.51 -3.89
CA PHE A 28 -8.74 6.57 -4.96
C PHE A 28 -9.79 7.11 -5.95
N VAL A 29 -10.46 8.23 -5.62
CA VAL A 29 -11.34 8.94 -6.57
C VAL A 29 -10.58 9.88 -7.53
N VAL A 30 -9.27 10.04 -7.37
CA VAL A 30 -8.45 10.88 -8.26
C VAL A 30 -8.09 10.09 -9.52
N GLY A 31 -8.46 10.58 -10.72
CA GLY A 31 -8.30 9.84 -11.98
C GLY A 31 -6.89 9.76 -12.57
N ALA A 32 -5.98 10.68 -12.20
CA ALA A 32 -4.64 10.74 -12.79
C ALA A 32 -3.71 9.57 -12.38
N PRO A 33 -3.66 9.12 -11.11
CA PRO A 33 -2.86 7.95 -10.75
C PRO A 33 -3.45 6.64 -11.30
N GLY A 34 -2.58 5.70 -11.67
CA GLY A 34 -2.96 4.33 -11.97
C GLY A 34 -3.45 3.58 -10.72
N LYS A 35 -4.22 2.50 -10.94
CA LYS A 35 -4.88 1.73 -9.88
C LYS A 35 -4.89 0.24 -10.16
N ALA A 36 -4.68 -0.54 -9.11
CA ALA A 36 -4.89 -1.98 -9.11
C ALA A 36 -5.51 -2.41 -7.78
N VAL A 37 -6.25 -3.52 -7.79
CA VAL A 37 -7.01 -4.02 -6.64
C VAL A 37 -6.90 -5.53 -6.48
N LEU A 38 -7.15 -6.00 -5.25
CA LEU A 38 -7.62 -7.35 -4.99
C LEU A 38 -9.13 -7.29 -4.71
N ARG A 39 -9.91 -8.03 -5.49
CA ARG A 39 -11.38 -8.07 -5.39
C ARG A 39 -11.95 -9.48 -5.41
N THR A 40 -13.22 -9.66 -5.07
CA THR A 40 -13.94 -10.92 -5.27
C THR A 40 -14.12 -11.17 -6.77
N ALA A 41 -14.18 -12.44 -7.18
CA ALA A 41 -14.21 -12.79 -8.61
C ALA A 41 -15.62 -12.68 -9.20
N ASP A 42 -16.65 -12.84 -8.36
CA ASP A 42 -18.07 -12.81 -8.70
C ASP A 42 -18.73 -11.45 -8.45
N GLY A 43 -17.94 -10.45 -8.00
CA GLY A 43 -18.44 -9.12 -7.66
C GLY A 43 -19.24 -9.07 -6.36
N SER A 44 -19.25 -10.16 -5.56
CA SER A 44 -19.85 -10.15 -4.23
C SER A 44 -19.08 -9.23 -3.27
N PRO A 45 -19.71 -8.69 -2.21
CA PRO A 45 -18.98 -7.90 -1.22
C PRO A 45 -17.79 -8.65 -0.64
N ALA A 46 -16.64 -7.98 -0.52
CA ALA A 46 -15.41 -8.57 0.00
C ALA A 46 -15.53 -9.01 1.47
N VAL A 47 -16.45 -8.38 2.22
CA VAL A 47 -16.77 -8.69 3.62
C VAL A 47 -18.28 -8.51 3.85
N PRO A 48 -19.12 -9.47 3.43
CA PRO A 48 -20.58 -9.29 3.38
C PRO A 48 -21.24 -9.08 4.75
N ASP A 49 -20.63 -9.63 5.80
CA ASP A 49 -21.13 -9.52 7.18
C ASP A 49 -20.57 -8.30 7.94
N TRP A 50 -19.77 -7.45 7.27
CA TRP A 50 -19.20 -6.28 7.93
C TRP A 50 -20.24 -5.17 8.06
N VAL A 51 -20.38 -4.64 9.27
CA VAL A 51 -21.27 -3.52 9.56
C VAL A 51 -20.45 -2.36 10.11
N PRO A 52 -20.54 -1.16 9.51
CA PRO A 52 -19.86 0.03 10.00
C PRO A 52 -20.43 0.45 11.37
N GLU A 53 -19.56 0.89 12.28
CA GLU A 53 -19.97 1.44 13.58
C GLU A 53 -20.79 2.73 13.42
N GLU A 54 -20.41 3.56 12.45
CA GLU A 54 -21.07 4.83 12.14
C GLU A 54 -21.87 4.74 10.84
N PRO A 55 -23.14 5.21 10.81
CA PRO A 55 -23.93 5.24 9.59
C PRO A 55 -23.35 6.25 8.59
N LEU A 56 -23.69 6.09 7.30
CA LEU A 56 -23.34 7.08 6.30
C LEU A 56 -24.14 8.38 6.53
N PRO A 57 -23.55 9.55 6.25
CA PRO A 57 -24.33 10.77 6.09
C PRO A 57 -25.40 10.59 5.01
N PRO A 58 -26.58 11.22 5.12
CA PRO A 58 -27.66 11.11 4.13
C PRO A 58 -27.28 11.55 2.71
N THR A 59 -26.16 12.27 2.56
CA THR A 59 -25.64 12.75 1.28
C THR A 59 -24.77 11.73 0.56
N VAL A 60 -24.50 10.57 1.17
CA VAL A 60 -23.66 9.52 0.61
C VAL A 60 -24.51 8.30 0.32
N ASP A 61 -24.54 7.89 -0.94
CA ASP A 61 -25.20 6.67 -1.37
C ASP A 61 -24.22 5.49 -1.24
N ALA A 62 -24.62 4.45 -0.52
CA ALA A 62 -23.78 3.27 -0.26
C ALA A 62 -23.55 2.45 -1.54
N ASP A 63 -24.53 2.45 -2.44
CA ASP A 63 -24.49 1.66 -3.68
C ASP A 63 -23.44 2.20 -4.67
N GLU A 64 -22.87 3.38 -4.42
CA GLU A 64 -21.77 3.94 -5.20
C GLU A 64 -20.40 3.35 -4.83
N PHE A 65 -20.29 2.58 -3.75
CA PHE A 65 -19.02 1.99 -3.31
C PHE A 65 -18.69 0.68 -4.04
N ASP A 66 -17.41 0.49 -4.33
CA ASP A 66 -16.86 -0.75 -4.88
C ASP A 66 -16.69 -1.81 -3.77
N GLU A 67 -17.80 -2.42 -3.33
CA GLU A 67 -17.84 -3.34 -2.19
C GLU A 67 -17.09 -4.66 -2.40
N ASP A 68 -16.83 -5.03 -3.66
CA ASP A 68 -16.10 -6.24 -4.04
C ASP A 68 -14.59 -6.15 -3.78
N VAL A 69 -14.07 -4.95 -3.51
CA VAL A 69 -12.65 -4.69 -3.24
C VAL A 69 -12.28 -5.04 -1.80
N ALA A 70 -11.18 -5.77 -1.60
CA ALA A 70 -10.60 -5.96 -0.26
C ALA A 70 -9.26 -5.24 -0.06
N ALA A 71 -8.54 -4.92 -1.13
CA ALA A 71 -7.30 -4.16 -1.07
C ALA A 71 -7.10 -3.36 -2.35
N ALA A 72 -6.52 -2.17 -2.24
CA ALA A 72 -6.29 -1.28 -3.37
C ALA A 72 -4.92 -0.60 -3.27
N VAL A 73 -4.31 -0.37 -4.43
CA VAL A 73 -3.07 0.39 -4.58
C VAL A 73 -3.22 1.42 -5.68
N SER A 74 -2.75 2.63 -5.39
CA SER A 74 -2.60 3.71 -6.35
C SER A 74 -1.12 3.95 -6.63
N PHE A 75 -0.76 4.20 -7.88
CA PHE A 75 0.62 4.41 -8.30
C PHE A 75 0.72 5.44 -9.43
N SER A 76 1.92 5.96 -9.65
CA SER A 76 2.19 6.95 -10.71
C SER A 76 3.69 7.05 -10.98
N PRO A 77 4.10 7.57 -12.14
CA PRO A 77 5.51 7.81 -12.42
C PRO A 77 6.15 8.72 -11.36
N ASP A 78 7.44 8.53 -11.10
CA ASP A 78 8.23 9.55 -10.43
C ASP A 78 8.31 10.79 -11.33
N ARG A 79 8.31 11.98 -10.73
CA ARG A 79 8.32 13.25 -11.46
C ARG A 79 9.68 13.59 -12.04
N THR A 80 10.74 12.97 -11.51
CA THR A 80 12.14 13.25 -11.82
C THR A 80 12.85 12.08 -12.48
N ASP A 81 12.21 10.90 -12.49
CA ASP A 81 12.77 9.67 -13.04
C ASP A 81 11.67 8.89 -13.78
N PRO A 82 11.61 8.96 -15.12
CA PRO A 82 10.54 8.32 -15.89
C PRO A 82 10.58 6.78 -15.80
N ASP A 83 11.72 6.18 -15.47
CA ASP A 83 11.90 4.74 -15.35
C ASP A 83 11.51 4.21 -13.95
N CYS A 84 11.12 5.12 -13.05
CA CYS A 84 10.70 4.82 -11.69
C CYS A 84 9.19 5.02 -11.51
N CYS A 85 8.52 4.00 -10.96
CA CYS A 85 7.14 4.11 -10.51
C CYS A 85 7.06 4.29 -8.99
N ARG A 86 6.23 5.22 -8.52
CA ARG A 86 5.91 5.39 -7.10
C ARG A 86 4.55 4.81 -6.77
N LEU A 87 4.53 3.84 -5.86
CA LEU A 87 3.31 3.45 -5.16
C LEU A 87 2.96 4.58 -4.16
N ARG A 88 1.74 5.12 -4.28
CA ARG A 88 1.31 6.32 -3.54
C ARG A 88 0.48 5.97 -2.31
N TYR A 89 -0.51 5.11 -2.50
CA TYR A 89 -1.40 4.70 -1.42
C TYR A 89 -1.64 3.21 -1.54
N VAL A 90 -1.52 2.50 -0.42
CA VAL A 90 -1.85 1.08 -0.30
C VAL A 90 -2.84 0.96 0.85
N THR A 91 -3.95 0.30 0.61
CA THR A 91 -5.00 0.16 1.62
C THR A 91 -5.62 -1.22 1.57
N VAL A 92 -6.02 -1.73 2.74
CA VAL A 92 -6.66 -3.03 2.92
C VAL A 92 -7.87 -2.80 3.82
N HIS A 93 -8.97 -3.44 3.47
CA HIS A 93 -10.22 -3.41 4.22
C HIS A 93 -9.92 -3.73 5.69
N VAL A 94 -10.39 -2.91 6.63
CA VAL A 94 -10.10 -3.04 8.07
C VAL A 94 -10.29 -4.46 8.60
N ALA A 95 -11.39 -5.11 8.24
CA ALA A 95 -11.72 -6.48 8.67
C ALA A 95 -10.85 -7.59 8.03
N ARG A 96 -10.05 -7.28 7.01
CA ARG A 96 -9.21 -8.23 6.26
C ARG A 96 -7.70 -7.98 6.48
N ARG A 97 -7.36 -7.08 7.41
CA ARG A 97 -5.97 -6.78 7.77
C ARG A 97 -5.34 -8.00 8.45
N GLY A 98 -4.06 -8.25 8.16
CA GLY A 98 -3.33 -9.40 8.68
C GLY A 98 -3.40 -10.66 7.81
N GLU A 99 -4.32 -10.74 6.84
CA GLU A 99 -4.43 -11.89 5.91
C GLU A 99 -3.36 -11.92 4.80
N GLY A 100 -2.41 -10.98 4.79
CA GLY A 100 -1.38 -10.90 3.75
C GLY A 100 -1.86 -10.32 2.40
N LEU A 101 -3.06 -9.72 2.34
CA LEU A 101 -3.60 -9.12 1.11
C LEU A 101 -2.75 -7.95 0.59
N GLY A 102 -2.20 -7.13 1.49
CA GLY A 102 -1.31 -6.02 1.13
C GLY A 102 -0.08 -6.49 0.34
N PRO A 103 0.81 -7.33 0.91
CA PRO A 103 1.93 -7.92 0.19
C PRO A 103 1.55 -8.56 -1.14
N ARG A 104 0.48 -9.39 -1.14
CA ARG A 104 0.00 -10.05 -2.36
C ARG A 104 -0.40 -9.05 -3.46
N LEU A 105 -1.06 -7.94 -3.09
CA LEU A 105 -1.41 -6.88 -4.02
C LEU A 105 -0.16 -6.20 -4.58
N ILE A 106 0.82 -5.91 -3.72
CA ILE A 106 2.06 -5.25 -4.10
C ILE A 106 2.89 -6.12 -5.04
N ASP A 107 3.06 -7.40 -4.74
CA ASP A 107 3.81 -8.33 -5.60
C ASP A 107 3.25 -8.40 -7.02
N ARG A 108 1.91 -8.49 -7.14
CA ARG A 108 1.22 -8.51 -8.43
C ARG A 108 1.34 -7.18 -9.15
N THR A 109 1.25 -6.07 -8.43
CA THR A 109 1.38 -4.73 -8.99
C THR A 109 2.81 -4.46 -9.48
N VAL A 110 3.83 -4.80 -8.71
CA VAL A 110 5.24 -4.65 -9.12
C VAL A 110 5.55 -5.51 -10.35
N SER A 111 5.05 -6.75 -10.39
CA SER A 111 5.20 -7.61 -11.57
C SER A 111 4.57 -7.00 -12.82
N ARG A 112 3.40 -6.35 -12.66
CA ARG A 112 2.75 -5.62 -13.74
C ARG A 112 3.55 -4.38 -14.16
N LEU A 113 4.02 -3.58 -13.22
CA LEU A 113 4.83 -2.39 -13.50
C LEU A 113 6.14 -2.73 -14.23
N ALA A 114 6.78 -3.85 -13.89
CA ALA A 114 7.94 -4.36 -14.63
C ALA A 114 7.58 -4.68 -16.09
N THR A 115 6.40 -5.29 -16.31
CA THR A 115 5.90 -5.59 -17.68
C THR A 115 5.58 -4.31 -18.46
N ASP A 116 5.13 -3.27 -17.76
CA ASP A 116 4.86 -1.95 -18.35
C ASP A 116 6.15 -1.13 -18.59
N GLY A 117 7.33 -1.66 -18.25
CA GLY A 117 8.64 -1.09 -18.60
C GLY A 117 9.31 -0.25 -17.51
N TYR A 118 8.79 -0.24 -16.28
CA TYR A 118 9.47 0.42 -15.17
C TYR A 118 10.66 -0.42 -14.68
N ASP A 119 11.80 0.22 -14.49
CA ASP A 119 13.01 -0.42 -13.94
C ASP A 119 12.96 -0.49 -12.41
N ARG A 120 12.32 0.50 -11.78
CA ARG A 120 12.33 0.65 -10.33
C ARG A 120 10.95 0.98 -9.78
N VAL A 121 10.69 0.49 -8.58
CA VAL A 121 9.49 0.85 -7.80
C VAL A 121 9.91 1.43 -6.46
N ARG A 122 9.25 2.53 -6.09
CA ARG A 122 9.45 3.28 -4.85
C ARG A 122 8.17 3.45 -4.06
N ILE A 123 8.30 3.54 -2.74
CA ILE A 123 7.19 3.81 -1.83
C ILE A 123 7.73 4.43 -0.54
N ALA A 124 7.02 5.42 -0.03
CA ALA A 124 7.30 6.01 1.28
C ALA A 124 6.25 5.54 2.29
N VAL A 125 6.67 5.13 3.50
CA VAL A 125 5.76 4.68 4.55
C VAL A 125 6.11 5.25 5.90
N ASN A 126 5.09 5.63 6.68
CA ASN A 126 5.24 6.15 8.06
C ASN A 126 4.84 5.12 9.14
N ASN A 127 4.50 3.90 8.73
CA ASN A 127 4.01 2.84 9.61
C ASN A 127 4.97 1.63 9.60
N PRO A 128 5.45 1.16 10.77
CA PRO A 128 6.41 0.05 10.86
C PRO A 128 5.84 -1.31 10.39
N PHE A 129 4.53 -1.54 10.50
CA PHE A 129 3.88 -2.73 9.96
C PHE A 129 3.90 -2.74 8.43
N ALA A 130 3.60 -1.59 7.80
CA ALA A 130 3.67 -1.42 6.35
C ALA A 130 5.12 -1.58 5.85
N TYR A 131 6.08 -0.99 6.56
CA TYR A 131 7.51 -1.16 6.30
C TYR A 131 7.94 -2.62 6.27
N ALA A 132 7.55 -3.41 7.28
CA ALA A 132 7.87 -4.83 7.34
C ALA A 132 7.15 -5.65 6.26
N ALA A 133 5.91 -5.30 5.92
CA ALA A 133 5.18 -5.93 4.83
C ALA A 133 5.85 -5.68 3.46
N LEU A 134 6.33 -4.46 3.22
CA LEU A 134 7.05 -4.10 2.00
C LEU A 134 8.43 -4.76 1.93
N SER A 135 9.13 -4.88 3.06
CA SER A 135 10.41 -5.60 3.13
C SER A 135 10.24 -7.06 2.68
N LYS A 136 9.18 -7.73 3.15
CA LYS A 136 8.80 -9.07 2.68
C LYS A 136 8.42 -9.12 1.20
N SER A 137 8.00 -8.00 0.61
CA SER A 137 7.68 -7.85 -0.81
C SER A 137 8.92 -7.44 -1.65
N GLY A 138 10.11 -7.54 -1.05
CA GLY A 138 11.40 -7.30 -1.69
C GLY A 138 11.84 -5.84 -1.72
N PHE A 139 11.18 -4.93 -0.99
CA PHE A 139 11.63 -3.54 -0.88
C PHE A 139 12.73 -3.39 0.17
N ALA A 140 13.73 -2.56 -0.08
CA ALA A 140 14.76 -2.23 0.90
C ALA A 140 14.69 -0.75 1.29
N TYR A 141 14.97 -0.45 2.57
CA TYR A 141 15.12 0.92 3.04
C TYR A 141 16.30 1.60 2.34
N THR A 142 16.08 2.80 1.84
CA THR A 142 17.12 3.55 1.11
C THR A 142 18.07 4.32 2.03
N GLY A 143 17.70 4.50 3.30
CA GLY A 143 18.37 5.44 4.21
C GLY A 143 17.69 6.81 4.27
N GLU A 144 16.84 7.12 3.30
CA GLU A 144 16.21 8.43 3.15
C GLU A 144 14.86 8.52 3.85
N ARG A 145 14.57 9.71 4.38
CA ARG A 145 13.26 10.06 4.93
C ARG A 145 12.60 11.11 4.04
N THR A 146 11.30 10.97 3.83
CA THR A 146 10.48 11.94 3.09
C THR A 146 9.36 12.46 3.98
N GLY A 147 8.86 13.65 3.65
CA GLY A 147 7.71 14.24 4.35
C GLY A 147 7.88 14.29 5.88
N ILE A 148 6.82 13.98 6.61
CA ILE A 148 6.82 13.88 8.07
C ILE A 148 6.93 12.40 8.46
N ALA A 149 8.14 11.97 8.78
CA ALA A 149 8.45 10.62 9.29
C ALA A 149 8.12 9.45 8.34
N GLU A 150 8.09 9.67 7.02
CA GLU A 150 8.02 8.57 6.06
C GLU A 150 9.43 8.07 5.73
N LEU A 151 9.61 6.76 5.74
CA LEU A 151 10.83 6.10 5.28
C LEU A 151 10.65 5.71 3.82
N GLU A 152 11.60 6.07 2.97
CA GLU A 152 11.60 5.68 1.56
C GLU A 152 12.15 4.25 1.41
N LEU A 153 11.41 3.41 0.70
CA LEU A 153 11.86 2.09 0.28
C LEU A 153 11.84 1.99 -1.24
N GLU A 154 12.78 1.22 -1.76
CA GLU A 154 12.86 0.95 -3.19
C GLU A 154 13.19 -0.50 -3.49
N ARG A 155 12.86 -0.92 -4.71
CA ARG A 155 13.40 -2.13 -5.33
C ARG A 155 13.44 -2.04 -6.84
N PRO A 156 14.34 -2.79 -7.50
CA PRO A 156 14.18 -3.10 -8.91
C PRO A 156 12.80 -3.74 -9.15
N ALA A 157 12.16 -3.42 -10.28
CA ALA A 157 10.86 -3.99 -10.60
C ALA A 157 10.96 -5.49 -10.93
N ALA A 158 12.07 -5.90 -11.57
CA ALA A 158 12.30 -7.26 -12.02
C ALA A 158 12.63 -8.25 -10.88
N GLU A 159 13.22 -7.79 -9.78
CA GLU A 159 13.69 -8.65 -8.70
C GLU A 159 13.68 -7.95 -7.33
N PRO A 160 13.71 -8.69 -6.20
CA PRO A 160 13.84 -8.09 -4.88
C PRO A 160 15.11 -7.26 -4.74
N ALA A 161 15.06 -6.19 -3.95
CA ALA A 161 16.23 -5.39 -3.65
C ALA A 161 17.26 -6.18 -2.82
N PRO A 162 18.58 -6.01 -3.07
CA PRO A 162 19.61 -6.53 -2.18
C PRO A 162 19.44 -6.00 -0.76
N GLY A 163 19.47 -6.90 0.24
CA GLY A 163 19.25 -6.57 1.65
C GLY A 163 17.79 -6.27 2.00
N SER A 164 16.83 -6.72 1.18
CA SER A 164 15.40 -6.68 1.54
C SER A 164 14.97 -7.80 2.50
N ASP A 165 15.85 -8.77 2.76
CA ASP A 165 15.58 -9.88 3.66
C ASP A 165 15.22 -9.40 5.08
N VAL A 166 14.22 -10.04 5.66
CA VAL A 166 13.83 -9.76 7.04
C VAL A 166 14.98 -10.14 7.96
N GLY A 167 15.47 -9.17 8.73
CA GLY A 167 16.62 -9.34 9.61
C GLY A 167 17.96 -8.92 9.01
N ASP A 168 17.97 -8.43 7.76
CA ASP A 168 19.12 -7.69 7.21
C ASP A 168 19.38 -6.40 8.00
N GLU A 169 20.59 -5.86 7.89
CA GLU A 169 20.96 -4.60 8.54
C GLU A 169 20.17 -3.41 8.00
N ARG A 170 19.84 -3.37 6.71
CA ARG A 170 18.98 -2.31 6.13
C ARG A 170 17.57 -2.35 6.70
N TYR A 171 17.04 -3.55 6.89
CA TYR A 171 15.75 -3.76 7.54
C TYR A 171 15.76 -3.25 8.99
N ARG A 172 16.78 -3.65 9.77
CA ARG A 172 16.94 -3.18 11.16
C ARG A 172 17.18 -1.67 11.22
N ALA A 173 17.91 -1.09 10.28
CA ALA A 173 18.17 0.35 10.21
C ALA A 173 16.87 1.15 10.04
N GLY A 174 15.93 0.70 9.19
CA GLY A 174 14.64 1.36 9.08
C GLY A 174 13.78 1.21 10.35
N LEU A 175 13.80 0.06 11.02
CA LEU A 175 13.12 -0.09 12.31
C LEU A 175 13.70 0.83 13.40
N ARG A 176 15.03 0.99 13.45
CA ARG A 176 15.66 2.00 14.33
C ARG A 176 15.25 3.41 13.95
N ALA A 177 15.14 3.70 12.65
CA ALA A 177 14.67 5.01 12.19
C ALA A 177 13.23 5.33 12.65
N PHE A 178 12.33 4.34 12.73
CA PHE A 178 11.02 4.54 13.35
C PHE A 178 11.11 4.77 14.86
N ARG A 179 11.91 3.95 15.57
CA ARG A 179 12.08 4.05 17.03
C ARG A 179 12.67 5.40 17.46
N ASP A 180 13.67 5.87 16.72
CA ASP A 180 14.48 7.04 17.04
C ASP A 180 13.93 8.31 16.35
N GLY A 181 12.79 8.22 15.66
CA GLY A 181 12.15 9.34 14.98
C GLY A 181 11.24 10.17 15.90
N ASP A 182 10.86 11.36 15.42
CA ASP A 182 10.04 12.32 16.18
C ASP A 182 8.53 11.97 16.21
N ARG A 183 8.13 10.83 15.62
CA ARG A 183 6.73 10.41 15.62
C ARG A 183 6.42 9.64 16.91
N ASP A 184 5.29 10.00 17.52
CA ASP A 184 4.72 9.20 18.60
C ASP A 184 4.28 7.83 18.07
N LEU A 185 4.99 6.80 18.52
CA LEU A 185 4.64 5.40 18.31
C LEU A 185 3.61 4.97 19.35
N ASP A 186 2.54 4.30 18.92
CA ASP A 186 1.62 3.66 19.85
C ASP A 186 2.29 2.44 20.54
N PRO A 187 1.71 1.89 21.63
CA PRO A 187 2.31 0.76 22.33
C PRO A 187 2.53 -0.49 21.47
N VAL A 188 1.61 -0.77 20.53
CA VAL A 188 1.67 -1.94 19.65
C VAL A 188 2.80 -1.77 18.62
N GLU A 189 2.97 -0.56 18.09
CA GLU A 189 4.08 -0.22 17.20
C GLU A 189 5.44 -0.35 17.90
N ARG A 190 5.55 0.10 19.16
CA ARG A 190 6.78 -0.04 19.95
C ARG A 190 7.12 -1.50 20.20
N GLU A 191 6.15 -2.30 20.62
CA GLU A 191 6.33 -3.74 20.83
C GLU A 191 6.73 -4.44 19.53
N PHE A 192 6.07 -4.10 18.42
CA PHE A 192 6.37 -4.65 17.11
C PHE A 192 7.83 -4.41 16.69
N ILE A 193 8.32 -3.18 16.89
CA ILE A 193 9.70 -2.79 16.60
C ILE A 193 10.67 -3.51 17.55
N ALA A 194 10.40 -3.51 18.86
CA ALA A 194 11.26 -4.14 19.86
C ALA A 194 11.43 -5.64 19.63
N ALA A 195 10.40 -6.35 19.17
CA ALA A 195 10.47 -7.78 18.86
C ALA A 195 11.34 -8.12 17.63
N ARG A 196 11.83 -7.11 16.89
CA ARG A 196 12.53 -7.27 15.59
C ARG A 196 13.89 -6.58 15.54
N LEU A 197 14.29 -5.91 16.62
CA LEU A 197 15.60 -5.28 16.81
C LEU A 197 16.43 -6.10 17.80
#